data_AF-A0AAW2ZP83-F1
#
_entry.id   AF-A0AAW2ZP83-F1
#
_cell.length_a   1.000
_cell.length_b   1.000
_cell.length_c   1.000
_cell.angle_alpha   90.00
_cell.angle_beta   90.00
_cell.angle_gamma   90.00
#
_symmetry.space_group_name_H-M   'P 1'
#
loop_
_entity.id
_entity.type
_entity.pdbx_description
1 polymer ?
#
loop_
_entity_poly.entity_id
_entity_poly.type
_entity_poly.pdbx_seq_one_letter_code
_entity_poly.pdbx_strand_id
1 'polypeptide(L)'
;MIFVSKMVPMSGSGRFVAFGRIFSGTLRQGHKLRILGPDFNLNTNKDANNSTAQSVMIMMGKKMESVAECGPGNVVGIIGIDKFVNKSCTVTDESNKDAHPIKNMKHSVSAECDYTPNVALYIVFTDLEWCSW
;
A
#
# COMPACT_ATOMS: atom_id res chain seq x y z
N MET A 1 -9.33 -10.22 -1.78
CA MET A 1 -9.07 -8.94 -1.08
C MET A 1 -7.72 -8.99 -0.37
N ILE A 2 -6.88 -7.97 -0.61
CA ILE A 2 -5.51 -7.87 -0.13
C ILE A 2 -5.31 -6.45 0.40
N PHE A 3 -4.66 -6.31 1.55
CA PHE A 3 -4.23 -5.00 2.03
C PHE A 3 -2.73 -4.84 1.77
N VAL A 4 -2.36 -3.78 1.06
CA VAL A 4 -0.96 -3.42 0.83
C VAL A 4 -0.61 -2.31 1.81
N SER A 5 0.38 -2.58 2.66
CA SER A 5 0.81 -1.65 3.70
C SER A 5 2.08 -0.89 3.34
N LYS A 6 2.91 -1.44 2.45
CA LYS A 6 4.21 -0.87 2.12
C LYS A 6 4.69 -1.26 0.73
N MET A 7 5.38 -0.35 0.08
CA MET A 7 6.15 -0.61 -1.13
C MET A 7 7.61 -0.90 -0.74
N VAL A 8 8.15 -2.01 -1.22
CA VAL A 8 9.53 -2.45 -0.97
C VAL A 8 10.33 -2.29 -2.26
N PRO A 9 11.46 -1.56 -2.26
CA PRO A 9 12.28 -1.42 -3.46
C PRO A 9 12.98 -2.75 -3.78
N MET A 10 12.95 -3.15 -5.05
CA MET A 10 13.71 -4.30 -5.53
C MET A 10 15.12 -3.87 -5.91
N SER A 11 16.13 -4.57 -5.40
CA SER A 11 17.54 -4.27 -5.68
C SER A 11 17.83 -4.34 -7.18
N GLY A 12 18.23 -3.22 -7.78
CA GLY A 12 18.76 -3.15 -9.15
C GLY A 12 17.77 -2.77 -10.26
N SER A 13 16.46 -2.90 -10.07
CA SER A 13 15.49 -2.67 -11.17
C SER A 13 14.63 -1.41 -11.05
N GLY A 14 14.79 -0.61 -9.98
CA GLY A 14 13.99 0.62 -9.77
C GLY A 14 12.48 0.39 -9.65
N ARG A 15 12.05 -0.87 -9.58
CA ARG A 15 10.66 -1.28 -9.42
C ARG A 15 10.38 -1.51 -7.96
N PHE A 16 9.17 -1.16 -7.54
CA PHE A 16 8.71 -1.47 -6.20
C PHE A 16 7.79 -2.69 -6.21
N VAL A 17 7.95 -3.50 -5.17
CA VAL A 17 7.11 -4.64 -4.86
C VAL A 17 6.11 -4.20 -3.80
N ALA A 18 4.83 -4.36 -4.10
CA ALA A 18 3.78 -4.08 -3.15
C ALA A 18 3.69 -5.21 -2.13
N PHE A 19 4.01 -4.91 -0.88
CA PHE A 19 3.97 -5.86 0.22
C PHE A 19 2.63 -5.79 0.93
N GLY A 20 1.92 -6.91 0.97
CA GLY A 20 0.58 -6.97 1.52
C GLY A 20 0.18 -8.33 2.02
N ARG A 21 -0.89 -8.36 2.82
CA ARG A 21 -1.50 -9.58 3.34
C ARG A 21 -2.79 -9.88 2.60
N ILE A 22 -2.98 -11.14 2.22
CA ILE A 22 -4.21 -11.63 1.61
C ILE A 22 -5.21 -11.91 2.73
N PHE A 23 -6.37 -11.25 2.71
CA PHE A 23 -7.46 -11.47 3.67
C PHE A 23 -8.46 -12.50 3.16
N SER A 24 -8.78 -12.43 1.88
CA SER A 24 -9.76 -13.32 1.26
C SER A 24 -9.44 -13.57 -0.21
N GLY A 25 -9.86 -14.71 -0.72
CA GLY A 25 -9.61 -15.13 -2.10
C GLY A 25 -8.19 -15.68 -2.31
N THR A 26 -7.87 -15.93 -3.57
CA THR A 26 -6.59 -16.48 -4.02
C THR A 26 -5.94 -15.54 -5.01
N LEU A 27 -4.68 -15.18 -4.79
CA LEU A 27 -3.94 -14.35 -5.72
C LEU A 27 -3.16 -15.24 -6.70
N ARG A 28 -3.36 -15.01 -8.00
CA ARG A 28 -2.65 -15.73 -9.07
C ARG A 28 -1.88 -14.75 -9.96
N GLN A 29 -0.76 -15.20 -10.51
CA GLN A 29 -0.03 -14.43 -11.53
C GLN A 29 -0.90 -14.19 -12.77
N GLY A 30 -0.85 -12.98 -13.34
CA GLY A 30 -1.63 -12.57 -14.50
C GLY A 30 -3.08 -12.20 -14.20
N HIS A 31 -3.54 -12.31 -12.94
CA HIS A 31 -4.92 -11.98 -12.59
C HIS A 31 -5.17 -10.46 -12.68
N LYS A 32 -6.36 -10.10 -13.15
CA LYS A 32 -6.83 -8.71 -13.15
C LYS A 32 -7.27 -8.31 -11.75
N LEU A 33 -6.78 -7.18 -11.30
CA LEU A 33 -6.96 -6.65 -9.96
C LEU A 33 -7.49 -5.23 -10.03
N ARG A 34 -8.44 -4.94 -9.17
CA ARG A 34 -8.96 -3.60 -8.93
C ARG A 34 -8.32 -3.04 -7.67
N ILE A 35 -7.59 -1.94 -7.83
CA ILE A 35 -6.91 -1.22 -6.77
C ILE A 35 -7.82 -0.10 -6.31
N LEU A 36 -8.08 -0.07 -5.01
CA LEU A 36 -8.84 0.95 -4.33
C LEU A 36 -7.86 1.83 -3.56
N GLY A 37 -7.87 3.12 -3.88
CA GLY A 37 -7.17 4.15 -3.11
C GLY A 37 -7.71 4.31 -1.69
N PRO A 38 -6.97 5.01 -0.83
CA PRO A 38 -7.35 5.23 0.57
C PRO A 38 -8.59 6.13 0.74
N ASP A 39 -8.84 7.05 -0.20
CA ASP A 39 -9.95 8.00 -0.19
C ASP A 39 -11.13 7.56 -1.07
N PHE A 40 -11.14 6.29 -1.49
CA PHE A 40 -12.19 5.75 -2.35
C PHE A 40 -13.55 5.74 -1.63
N ASN A 41 -14.53 6.42 -2.22
CA ASN A 41 -15.92 6.46 -1.77
C ASN A 41 -16.81 5.77 -2.81
N LEU A 42 -17.75 4.90 -2.41
CA LEU A 42 -18.55 4.16 -3.42
C LEU A 42 -19.46 5.07 -4.25
N ASN A 43 -19.94 6.16 -3.65
CA ASN A 43 -20.76 7.15 -4.34
C ASN A 43 -20.00 7.88 -5.46
N THR A 44 -18.68 7.84 -5.43
CA THR A 44 -17.85 8.58 -6.36
C THR A 44 -16.64 7.71 -6.69
N ASN A 45 -16.68 7.00 -7.82
CA ASN A 45 -15.60 6.13 -8.35
C ASN A 45 -14.31 6.90 -8.71
N LYS A 46 -13.95 7.92 -7.94
CA LYS A 46 -12.62 8.54 -7.94
C LYS A 46 -11.68 7.57 -7.21
N ASP A 47 -10.52 7.31 -7.80
CA ASP A 47 -9.43 6.50 -7.23
C ASP A 47 -9.59 4.97 -7.27
N ALA A 48 -10.44 4.44 -8.17
CA ALA A 48 -10.43 3.03 -8.53
C ALA A 48 -9.67 2.81 -9.84
N ASN A 49 -8.57 2.07 -9.76
CA ASN A 49 -7.75 1.73 -10.92
C ASN A 49 -7.68 0.23 -11.15
N ASN A 50 -7.71 -0.17 -12.41
CA ASN A 50 -7.56 -1.56 -12.81
C ASN A 50 -6.12 -1.82 -13.23
N SER A 51 -5.56 -2.91 -12.74
CA SER A 51 -4.18 -3.32 -13.01
C SER A 51 -4.10 -4.85 -13.09
N THR A 52 -3.01 -5.38 -13.63
CA THR A 52 -2.75 -6.82 -13.64
C THR A 52 -1.58 -7.14 -12.74
N ALA A 53 -1.70 -8.21 -11.95
CA ALA A 53 -0.55 -8.74 -11.23
C ALA A 53 0.38 -9.42 -12.23
N GLN A 54 1.59 -8.88 -12.44
CA GLN A 54 2.58 -9.50 -13.31
C GLN A 54 3.16 -10.74 -12.65
N SER A 55 3.56 -10.61 -11.39
CA SER A 55 4.17 -11.70 -10.62
C SER A 55 3.81 -11.57 -9.16
N VAL A 56 3.63 -12.72 -8.53
CA VAL A 56 3.37 -12.87 -7.10
C VAL A 56 4.61 -13.50 -6.50
N MET A 57 5.11 -12.92 -5.41
CA MET A 57 6.32 -13.34 -4.74
C MET A 57 6.06 -13.59 -3.26
N ILE A 58 6.76 -14.56 -2.70
CA ILE A 58 6.88 -14.73 -1.26
C ILE A 58 8.23 -14.14 -0.85
N MET A 59 8.19 -13.21 0.10
CA MET A 59 9.38 -12.49 0.58
C MET A 59 9.94 -13.21 1.81
N MET A 60 10.97 -14.04 1.59
CA MET A 60 11.70 -14.76 2.65
C MET A 60 12.95 -13.96 3.05
N GLY A 61 12.74 -12.79 3.67
CA GLY A 61 13.82 -11.89 4.10
C GLY A 61 14.60 -11.32 2.92
N LYS A 62 15.82 -11.84 2.67
CA LYS A 62 16.65 -11.43 1.51
C LYS A 62 16.28 -12.15 0.22
N LYS A 63 15.63 -13.32 0.30
CA LYS A 63 15.28 -14.12 -0.87
C LYS A 63 13.84 -13.80 -1.28
N MET A 64 13.62 -13.56 -2.56
CA MET A 64 12.29 -13.40 -3.15
C MET A 64 12.05 -14.59 -4.06
N GLU A 65 10.98 -15.33 -3.84
CA GLU A 65 10.61 -16.48 -4.66
C GLU A 65 9.29 -16.21 -5.35
N SER A 66 9.22 -16.37 -6.67
CA SER A 66 7.98 -16.21 -7.42
C SER A 66 7.12 -17.47 -7.33
N VAL A 67 5.87 -17.31 -6.94
CA VAL A 67 4.91 -18.42 -6.77
C VAL A 67 3.72 -18.20 -7.69
N ALA A 68 3.21 -19.28 -8.31
CA ALA A 68 2.11 -19.20 -9.26
C ALA A 68 0.79 -18.73 -8.61
N GLU A 69 0.50 -19.21 -7.40
CA GLU A 69 -0.70 -18.87 -6.65
C GLU A 69 -0.45 -18.81 -5.14
N CYS A 70 -1.18 -17.96 -4.43
CA CYS A 70 -1.10 -17.83 -2.99
C CYS A 70 -2.49 -17.69 -2.37
N GLY A 71 -2.73 -18.45 -1.30
CA GLY A 71 -3.99 -18.46 -0.56
C GLY A 71 -4.12 -17.34 0.48
N PRO A 72 -5.29 -17.22 1.13
CA PRO A 72 -5.54 -16.23 2.17
C PRO A 72 -4.71 -16.49 3.43
N GLY A 73 -4.46 -15.43 4.21
CA GLY A 73 -3.65 -15.47 5.43
C GLY A 73 -2.14 -15.26 5.19
N ASN A 74 -1.66 -15.53 3.98
CA ASN A 74 -0.26 -15.34 3.62
C ASN A 74 0.07 -13.88 3.31
N VAL A 75 1.34 -13.54 3.52
CA VAL A 75 1.91 -12.25 3.15
C VAL A 75 2.67 -12.41 1.85
N VAL A 76 2.36 -11.55 0.89
CA VAL A 76 2.85 -11.64 -0.50
C VAL A 76 3.38 -10.31 -0.98
N GLY A 77 4.37 -10.39 -1.85
CA GLY A 77 4.83 -9.31 -2.70
C GLY A 77 4.13 -9.38 -4.06
N ILE A 78 3.57 -8.28 -4.52
CA ILE A 78 2.93 -8.16 -5.83
C ILE A 78 3.75 -7.22 -6.70
N ILE A 79 4.10 -7.67 -7.90
CA ILE A 79 4.75 -6.86 -8.93
C ILE A 79 3.73 -6.49 -10.00
N GLY A 80 3.81 -5.25 -10.48
CA GLY A 80 2.95 -4.72 -11.56
C GLY A 80 1.90 -3.70 -11.10
N ILE A 81 1.80 -3.44 -9.80
CA ILE A 81 0.82 -2.49 -9.23
C ILE A 81 1.43 -1.14 -8.79
N ASP A 82 2.72 -0.95 -9.02
CA ASP A 82 3.53 0.19 -8.57
C ASP A 82 2.93 1.57 -8.88
N LYS A 83 2.42 1.76 -10.10
CA LYS A 83 1.92 3.07 -10.58
C LYS A 83 0.70 3.61 -9.83
N PHE A 84 -0.01 2.75 -9.12
CA PHE A 84 -1.31 3.06 -8.54
C PHE A 84 -1.30 3.04 -7.00
N VAL A 85 -0.16 2.72 -6.38
CA VAL A 85 -0.04 2.58 -4.93
C VAL A 85 0.86 3.68 -4.39
N ASN A 86 0.26 4.66 -3.71
CA ASN A 86 1.01 5.76 -3.12
C ASN A 86 1.59 5.39 -1.74
N LYS A 87 0.73 5.00 -0.78
CA LYS A 87 1.11 4.73 0.62
C LYS A 87 0.52 3.42 1.12
N SER A 88 -0.78 3.27 0.96
CA SER A 88 -1.53 2.05 1.22
C SER A 88 -2.60 1.93 0.15
N CYS A 89 -2.97 0.70 -0.16
CA CYS A 89 -4.10 0.43 -1.03
C CYS A 89 -4.78 -0.87 -0.64
N THR A 90 -6.04 -0.99 -1.03
CA THR A 90 -6.78 -2.23 -0.93
C THR A 90 -6.95 -2.80 -2.32
N VAL A 91 -6.55 -4.05 -2.51
CA VAL A 91 -6.65 -4.73 -3.79
C VAL A 91 -7.77 -5.75 -3.74
N THR A 92 -8.60 -5.74 -4.76
CA THR A 92 -9.80 -6.56 -4.90
C THR A 92 -9.87 -7.15 -6.30
N ASP A 93 -10.77 -8.11 -6.49
CA ASP A 93 -11.04 -8.66 -7.82
C ASP A 93 -11.92 -7.70 -8.64
N GLU A 94 -11.80 -7.73 -9.97
CA GLU A 94 -12.58 -6.88 -10.88
C GLU A 94 -14.10 -7.06 -10.71
N SER A 95 -14.54 -8.27 -10.37
CA SER A 95 -15.96 -8.61 -10.20
C SER A 95 -16.61 -7.92 -9.00
N ASN A 96 -15.82 -7.46 -8.01
CA ASN A 96 -16.36 -6.94 -6.76
C ASN A 96 -16.45 -5.41 -6.79
N LYS A 97 -17.60 -4.90 -7.25
CA LYS A 97 -17.84 -3.46 -7.42
C LYS A 97 -18.15 -2.75 -6.10
N ASP A 98 -18.75 -3.47 -5.16
CA ASP A 98 -19.24 -2.97 -3.86
C ASP A 98 -18.20 -3.08 -2.75
N ALA A 99 -16.95 -3.43 -3.11
CA ALA A 99 -15.89 -3.57 -2.13
C ALA A 99 -15.46 -2.21 -1.54
N HIS A 100 -15.37 -2.16 -0.22
CA HIS A 100 -14.88 -1.00 0.52
C HIS A 100 -13.38 -1.11 0.81
N PRO A 101 -12.63 0.01 0.74
CA PRO A 101 -11.22 0.03 1.10
C PRO A 101 -11.07 -0.19 2.61
N ILE A 102 -9.98 -0.88 2.99
CA ILE A 102 -9.57 -1.02 4.38
C ILE A 102 -9.04 0.32 4.86
N LYS A 103 -9.41 0.70 6.09
CA LYS A 103 -8.96 1.94 6.72
C LYS A 103 -7.44 2.03 6.77
N ASN A 104 -6.91 3.18 6.39
CA ASN A 104 -5.48 3.45 6.48
C ASN A 104 -4.92 3.28 7.89
N MET A 105 -3.64 2.91 7.93
CA MET A 105 -2.90 2.80 9.18
C MET A 105 -2.83 4.16 9.87
N LYS A 106 -3.16 4.19 11.16
CA LYS A 106 -2.84 5.33 12.02
C LYS A 106 -1.42 5.14 12.52
N HIS A 107 -0.56 6.10 12.21
CA HIS A 107 0.77 6.15 12.81
C HIS A 107 0.64 6.70 14.23
N SER A 108 1.33 6.08 15.18
CA SER A 108 1.31 6.54 16.59
C SER A 108 2.00 7.89 16.78
N VAL A 109 2.82 8.29 15.81
CA VAL A 109 3.59 9.54 15.83
C VAL A 109 3.14 10.45 14.69
N SER A 110 3.12 11.76 14.97
CA SER A 110 3.12 12.80 13.94
C SER A 110 4.50 12.85 13.29
N ALA A 111 4.53 13.09 11.99
CA ALA A 111 5.77 13.38 11.29
C ALA A 111 6.02 14.89 11.37
N GLU A 112 6.78 15.35 12.35
CA GLU A 112 7.34 16.70 12.36
C GLU A 112 8.76 16.68 11.78
N CYS A 113 8.89 17.07 10.51
CA CYS A 113 10.16 17.43 9.86
C CYS A 113 9.85 18.32 8.64
N ASP A 114 9.80 19.64 8.85
CA ASP A 114 9.65 20.61 7.76
C ASP A 114 11.02 20.94 7.16
N TYR A 115 11.23 20.52 5.90
CA TYR A 115 12.40 20.90 5.12
C TYR A 115 12.06 22.07 4.21
N THR A 116 12.25 23.30 4.70
CA THR A 116 12.29 24.50 3.86
C THR A 116 13.69 24.68 3.26
N PRO A 117 13.87 24.63 1.94
CA PRO A 117 15.20 24.56 1.30
C PRO A 117 16.05 25.84 1.40
N ASN A 118 15.60 26.89 2.11
CA ASN A 118 16.31 28.17 2.20
C ASN A 118 16.16 28.92 3.54
N VAL A 119 15.67 28.28 4.61
CA VAL A 119 15.65 28.91 5.93
C VAL A 119 16.32 27.96 6.91
N ALA A 120 17.32 28.50 7.61
CA ALA A 120 18.04 27.86 8.68
C ALA A 120 17.08 27.05 9.56
N LEU A 121 17.57 25.89 9.97
CA LEU A 121 16.95 24.90 10.84
C LEU A 121 16.56 25.53 12.19
N TYR A 122 15.51 26.34 12.22
CA TYR A 122 14.78 26.63 13.43
C TYR A 122 13.86 25.45 13.65
N ILE A 123 14.35 24.53 14.47
CA ILE A 123 13.49 23.61 15.21
C ILE A 123 12.55 24.53 16.00
N VAL A 124 11.35 24.75 15.45
CA VAL A 124 10.25 25.33 16.22
C VAL A 124 9.82 24.20 17.16
N PHE A 125 10.50 24.11 18.31
CA PHE A 125 9.88 23.65 19.54
C PHE A 125 8.77 24.67 19.81
N THR A 126 7.59 24.48 19.23
CA THR A 126 6.36 24.89 19.90
C THR A 126 6.16 23.91 21.06
N ASP A 127 6.97 24.10 22.10
CA ASP A 127 6.41 24.18 23.44
C ASP A 127 5.31 25.23 23.36
N LEU A 128 4.05 24.79 23.45
CA LEU A 128 3.00 25.42 24.26
C LEU A 128 1.67 24.67 24.05
N GLU A 129 1.11 24.26 25.18
CA GLU A 129 -0.28 23.81 25.39
C GLU A 129 -0.58 22.31 25.27
N TRP A 130 0.17 21.52 26.04
CA TRP A 130 -0.47 20.60 26.97
C TRP A 130 -0.70 21.33 28.32
N CYS A 131 -1.90 21.16 28.88
CA CYS A 131 -2.29 21.45 30.26
C CYS A 131 -2.38 22.92 30.71
N SER A 132 -3.55 23.54 30.49
CA SER A 132 -4.23 24.33 31.52
C SER A 132 -5.74 24.41 31.23
N TRP A 133 -6.51 23.79 32.14
CA TRP A 133 -7.99 23.77 32.29
C TRP A 133 -8.83 22.94 31.32
#